data_AF-A0A6J6P0I8-F1
#
_entry.id   AF-A0A6J6P0I8-F1
#
_cell.length_a   1.000
_cell.length_b   1.000
_cell.length_c   1.000
_cell.angle_alpha   90.00
_cell.angle_beta   90.00
_cell.angle_gamma   90.00
#
_symmetry.space_group_name_H-M   'P 1'
#
loop_
_entity.id
_entity.type
_entity.pdbx_description
1 polymer ?
#
loop_
_entity_poly.entity_id
_entity_poly.type
_entity_poly.pdbx_seq_one_letter_code
_entity_poly.pdbx_strand_id
1 'polypeptide(L)' 'MNFPFFTRGAQSRQQPGTTALIALWPTSAHVIESDYAKGLCRFTLDCSCGVHFDTPYIDEALEWRELHEWLAPLADQLPA' A
#
# COMPACT_ATOMS: atom_id res chain seq x y z
N MET A 1 -14.00 55.48 17.91
CA MET A 1 -14.17 54.01 17.76
C MET A 1 -13.40 53.56 16.55
N ASN A 2 -12.75 52.42 16.72
CA ASN A 2 -11.76 51.73 15.89
C ASN A 2 -12.34 51.23 14.56
N PHE A 3 -11.64 51.37 13.42
CA PHE A 3 -11.55 50.42 12.28
C PHE A 3 -10.60 50.97 11.19
N PRO A 4 -9.50 50.29 10.85
CA PRO A 4 -8.92 50.36 9.52
C PRO A 4 -9.22 49.05 8.76
N PHE A 5 -9.89 49.21 7.62
CA PHE A 5 -10.15 48.19 6.62
C PHE A 5 -8.95 48.08 5.64
N PHE A 6 -8.68 46.84 5.20
CA PHE A 6 -7.84 46.38 4.09
C PHE A 6 -6.30 46.48 4.21
N THR A 7 -5.70 45.43 4.78
CA THR A 7 -4.32 45.03 4.45
C THR A 7 -4.27 44.30 3.10
N ARG A 8 -3.42 44.87 2.26
CA ARG A 8 -2.98 44.49 0.92
C ARG A 8 -2.28 43.13 0.92
N GLY A 9 -2.69 42.26 -0.01
CA GLY A 9 -1.81 41.31 -0.70
C GLY A 9 -1.34 40.10 0.09
N ALA A 10 -2.13 39.02 0.00
CA ALA A 10 -1.63 37.66 0.14
C ALA A 10 -0.59 37.38 -0.95
N GLN A 11 0.66 37.11 -0.57
CA GLN A 11 1.52 36.12 -1.23
C GLN A 11 2.42 35.50 -0.16
N SER A 12 1.92 34.44 0.48
CA SER A 12 2.82 33.46 1.08
C SER A 12 3.63 32.86 -0.07
N ARG A 13 4.93 33.13 -0.08
CA ARG A 13 5.85 32.46 -1.00
C ARG A 13 5.94 31.00 -0.54
N GLN A 14 5.02 30.18 -1.03
CA GLN A 14 5.10 28.73 -0.94
C GLN A 14 6.39 28.31 -1.67
N GLN A 15 7.42 27.96 -0.90
CA GLN A 15 8.45 27.06 -1.36
C GLN A 15 8.16 25.69 -0.74
N PRO A 16 7.62 24.73 -1.51
CA PRO A 16 7.94 23.34 -1.33
C PRO A 16 9.01 23.01 -2.37
N GLY A 17 10.25 23.37 -2.06
CA GLY A 17 11.42 22.75 -2.69
C GLY A 17 11.67 21.40 -2.04
N THR A 18 10.64 20.57 -1.91
CA THR A 18 10.82 19.17 -1.50
C THR A 18 11.26 18.45 -2.76
N THR A 19 12.57 18.40 -2.94
CA THR A 19 13.23 17.52 -3.88
C THR A 19 12.71 16.11 -3.60
N ALA A 20 11.70 15.68 -4.35
CA ALA A 20 11.26 14.29 -4.40
C ALA A 20 12.37 13.52 -5.13
N LEU A 21 13.47 13.31 -4.40
CA LEU A 21 14.53 12.42 -4.81
C LEU A 21 13.96 11.01 -4.71
N ILE A 22 13.47 10.52 -5.86
CA ILE A 22 13.67 9.14 -6.28
C ILE A 22 13.20 8.12 -5.23
N ALA A 23 11.89 7.99 -5.04
CA ALA A 23 11.31 6.68 -4.76
C ALA A 23 11.12 5.97 -6.12
N LEU A 24 12.22 5.75 -6.82
CA LEU A 24 12.25 5.27 -8.22
C LEU A 24 13.03 3.96 -8.30
N TRP A 25 12.71 3.05 -7.39
CA TRP A 25 12.83 1.60 -7.56
C TRP A 25 11.60 0.98 -6.90
N PRO A 26 10.83 0.12 -7.58
CA PRO A 26 9.83 -0.66 -6.88
C PRO A 26 10.64 -1.69 -6.09
N THR A 27 10.93 -1.40 -4.82
CA THR A 27 10.87 -2.49 -3.84
C THR A 27 9.42 -2.94 -3.89
N SER A 28 9.10 -3.89 -4.77
CA SER A 28 7.86 -4.65 -4.73
C SER A 28 7.88 -5.50 -3.47
N ALA A 29 7.84 -4.83 -2.31
CA ALA A 29 7.60 -5.47 -1.05
C ALA A 29 6.21 -6.08 -1.19
N HIS A 30 6.14 -7.39 -1.37
CA HIS A 30 4.91 -8.14 -1.51
C HIS A 30 3.93 -7.70 -0.41
N VAL A 31 2.94 -6.88 -0.76
CA VAL A 31 1.86 -6.50 0.13
C VAL A 31 0.75 -7.50 -0.06
N ILE A 32 0.35 -8.16 1.02
CA ILE A 32 -0.78 -9.10 1.03
C ILE A 32 -1.98 -8.39 1.66
N GLU A 33 -3.03 -8.23 0.87
CA GLU A 33 -4.35 -7.80 1.36
C GLU A 33 -5.21 -9.03 1.60
N SER A 34 -5.88 -9.08 2.75
CA SER A 34 -6.80 -10.15 3.10
C SER A 34 -8.22 -9.63 3.32
N ASP A 35 -9.19 -10.33 2.77
CA ASP A 35 -10.61 -10.04 2.96
C ASP A 35 -11.41 -11.34 3.19
N TYR A 36 -12.65 -11.18 3.67
CA TYR A 36 -13.60 -12.26 3.83
C TYR A 36 -14.87 -11.98 3.02
N ALA A 37 -15.03 -12.73 1.93
CA ALA A 37 -16.18 -12.66 1.04
C ALA A 37 -17.41 -13.27 1.71
N LYS A 38 -18.19 -12.44 2.42
CA LYS A 38 -19.41 -12.86 3.15
C LYS A 38 -20.46 -13.55 2.28
N GLY A 39 -20.52 -13.23 0.99
CA GLY A 39 -21.46 -13.88 0.05
C GLY A 39 -21.07 -15.31 -0.34
N LEU A 40 -19.78 -15.65 -0.22
CA LEU A 40 -19.23 -16.97 -0.58
C LEU A 40 -18.72 -17.74 0.63
N CYS A 41 -18.67 -17.11 1.80
CA CYS A 41 -18.08 -17.63 3.03
C CYS A 41 -16.62 -18.09 2.82
N ARG A 42 -15.82 -17.29 2.11
CA ARG A 42 -14.42 -17.59 1.79
C ARG A 42 -13.48 -16.46 2.19
N PHE A 43 -12.28 -16.82 2.59
CA PHE A 43 -11.14 -15.92 2.73
C PHE A 43 -10.50 -15.73 1.36
N THR A 44 -10.15 -14.49 1.05
CA THR A 44 -9.45 -14.11 -0.18
C THR A 44 -8.18 -13.37 0.20
N LEU A 45 -7.06 -13.76 -0.40
CA LEU A 45 -5.77 -13.13 -0.22
C LEU A 45 -5.23 -12.71 -1.57
N ASP A 46 -4.94 -11.43 -1.70
CA ASP A 46 -4.42 -10.81 -2.92
C ASP A 46 -3.05 -10.23 -2.61
N CYS A 47 -2.04 -10.67 -3.36
CA CYS A 47 -0.71 -10.11 -3.26
C CYS A 47 -0.42 -9.14 -4.40
N SER A 48 0.28 -8.05 -4.10
CA SER A 48 0.78 -7.10 -5.10
C SER A 48 1.64 -7.72 -6.22
N CYS A 49 2.15 -8.95 -6.05
CA CYS A 49 2.84 -9.72 -7.09
C CYS A 49 1.88 -10.36 -8.13
N GLY A 50 0.57 -10.21 -7.95
CA GLY A 50 -0.46 -10.74 -8.84
C GLY A 50 -0.97 -12.13 -8.47
N VAL A 51 -0.49 -12.72 -7.37
CA VAL A 51 -0.99 -14.00 -6.87
C VAL A 51 -2.27 -13.79 -6.07
N HIS A 52 -3.28 -14.60 -6.39
CA HIS A 52 -4.56 -14.67 -5.69
C HIS A 52 -4.73 -16.04 -5.05
N PHE A 53 -5.23 -16.08 -3.82
CA PHE A 53 -5.54 -17.31 -3.10
C PHE A 53 -6.92 -17.21 -2.45
N ASP A 54 -7.72 -18.27 -2.59
CA ASP A 54 -9.06 -18.34 -2.03
C ASP A 54 -9.26 -19.66 -1.28
N THR A 55 -9.86 -19.60 -0.10
CA THR A 55 -10.13 -20.80 0.71
C THR A 55 -11.31 -20.60 1.65
N PRO A 56 -12.13 -21.64 1.90
CA PRO A 56 -13.14 -21.59 2.96
C PRO A 56 -12.55 -21.78 4.37
N TYR A 57 -11.26 -22.11 4.50
CA TYR A 57 -10.62 -22.48 5.76
C TYR A 57 -9.64 -21.40 6.24
N ILE A 58 -9.78 -20.97 7.50
CA ILE A 58 -9.00 -19.85 8.04
C ILE A 58 -7.54 -20.21 8.30
N ASP A 59 -7.28 -21.46 8.69
CA ASP A 59 -5.95 -22.02 8.88
C ASP A 59 -5.16 -22.04 7.57
N GLU A 60 -5.77 -22.50 6.47
CA GLU A 60 -5.14 -22.46 5.14
C GLU A 60 -4.84 -21.02 4.69
N ALA A 61 -5.74 -20.07 4.95
CA ALA A 61 -5.54 -18.66 4.62
C ALA A 61 -4.35 -18.05 5.39
N LEU A 62 -4.23 -18.37 6.68
CA LEU A 62 -3.15 -17.89 7.53
C LEU A 62 -1.81 -18.54 7.16
N GLU A 63 -1.80 -19.86 6.97
CA GLU A 63 -0.61 -20.60 6.55
C GLU A 63 -0.09 -20.08 5.20
N TRP A 64 -1.00 -19.88 4.24
CA TRP A 64 -0.63 -19.33 2.94
C TRP A 64 -0.01 -17.93 3.08
N ARG A 65 -0.63 -17.04 3.86
CA ARG A 65 -0.10 -15.68 4.09
C ARG A 65 1.30 -15.73 4.68
N GLU A 66 1.50 -16.52 5.73
CA GLU A 66 2.81 -16.66 6.38
C GLU A 66 3.86 -17.21 5.40
N LEU A 67 3.55 -18.29 4.70
CA LEU A 67 4.46 -18.88 3.73
C LEU A 67 4.81 -17.89 2.61
N HIS A 68 3.82 -17.15 2.11
CA HIS A 68 4.00 -16.19 1.04
C HIS A 68 4.86 -14.99 1.48
N GLU A 69 4.65 -14.47 2.69
CA GLU A 69 5.51 -13.42 3.28
C GLU A 69 6.96 -13.90 3.44
N TRP A 70 7.17 -15.16 3.81
CA TRP A 70 8.50 -15.75 3.95
C TRP A 70 9.21 -15.95 2.61
N LEU A 71 8.47 -16.32 1.56
CA LEU A 71 9.02 -16.58 0.23
C LEU A 71 9.12 -15.31 -0.63
N ALA A 72 8.40 -14.25 -0.30
CA ALA A 72 8.40 -12.98 -1.03
C ALA A 72 9.81 -12.44 -1.33
N PRO A 73 10.76 -12.37 -0.36
CA PRO A 73 12.10 -11.87 -0.64
C PRO A 73 12.91 -12.74 -1.61
N LEU A 74 12.61 -14.04 -1.67
CA LEU A 74 13.23 -14.96 -2.63
C LEU A 74 12.63 -14.76 -4.02
N ALA A 75 11.31 -14.60 -4.10
CA ALA A 75 10.61 -14.30 -5.35
C ALA A 75 11.09 -12.97 -5.96
N ASP A 76 11.30 -11.94 -5.13
CA ASP A 76 11.82 -10.63 -5.56
C ASP A 76 13.26 -10.69 -6.13
N GLN A 77 14.02 -11.76 -5.83
CA GLN A 77 15.40 -11.94 -6.30
C GLN A 77 15.50 -12.75 -7.61
N LEU A 78 14.42 -13.39 -8.04
CA LEU A 78 14.40 -14.18 -9.26
C LEU A 78 14.21 -13.25 -10.47
N PRO A 79 15.07 -13.31 -11.50
CA PRO A 79 14.83 -12.58 -12.74
C PRO A 79 13.59 -13.14 -13.44
N ALA A 80 12.73 -12.23 -13.93
CA ALA A 80 11.50 -12.54 -14.67
C ALA A 80 11.75 -13.27 -16.00
#